data_AF-A0A4Q9GFW5-F1
#
_entry.id   AF-A0A4Q9GFW5-F1
#
_cell.length_a   1.000
_cell.length_b   1.000
_cell.length_c   1.000
_cell.angle_alpha   90.00
_cell.angle_beta   90.00
_cell.angle_gamma   90.00
#
_symmetry.space_group_name_H-M   'P 1'
#
loop_
_entity.id
_entity.type
_entity.pdbx_description
1 polymer ?
#
loop_
_entity_poly.entity_id
_entity_poly.type
_entity_poly.pdbx_seq_one_letter_code
_entity_poly.pdbx_strand_id
1 'polypeptide(L)'
;MTLPHERTRSVIKTEEFLRELARSAELPQEVRSHAKSLLRHYPSAGQIFSVGRLEECLMSSGSEDELRRRVTAFHQRLFSSSLDFTL
;
A
#
# COMPACT_ATOMS: atom_id res chain seq x y z
N MET A 1 15.97 4.04 -1.00
CA MET A 1 14.67 4.37 -0.37
C MET A 1 13.63 4.43 -1.47
N THR A 2 12.48 3.78 -1.30
CA THR A 2 11.32 3.95 -2.19
C THR A 2 10.60 5.26 -1.86
N LEU A 3 10.15 6.00 -2.87
CA LEU A 3 9.42 7.26 -2.70
C LEU A 3 7.96 6.97 -2.27
N PRO A 4 7.31 7.87 -1.50
CA PRO A 4 5.92 7.70 -1.08
C PRO A 4 4.95 7.37 -2.21
N HIS A 5 5.08 8.03 -3.36
CA HIS A 5 4.24 7.79 -4.53
C HIS A 5 4.46 6.41 -5.15
N GLU A 6 5.70 5.90 -5.14
CA GLU A 6 6.03 4.56 -5.66
C GLU A 6 5.37 3.49 -4.80
N ARG A 7 5.46 3.63 -3.48
CA ARG A 7 4.80 2.72 -2.53
C ARG A 7 3.27 2.78 -2.68
N THR A 8 2.70 3.98 -2.72
CA THR A 8 1.26 4.20 -2.92
C THR A 8 0.78 3.49 -4.20
N ARG A 9 1.49 3.66 -5.31
CA ARG A 9 1.20 2.96 -6.57
C ARG A 9 1.30 1.45 -6.45
N SER A 10 2.32 0.91 -5.78
CA SER A 10 2.49 -0.53 -5.62
C SER A 10 1.38 -1.17 -4.78
N VAL A 11 0.90 -0.49 -3.74
CA VAL A 11 -0.23 -0.95 -2.93
C VAL A 11 -1.51 -0.94 -3.78
N ILE A 12 -1.75 0.10 -4.57
CA ILE A 12 -2.91 0.13 -5.48
C ILE A 12 -2.86 -1.02 -6.51
N LYS A 13 -1.70 -1.24 -7.13
CA LYS A 13 -1.51 -2.35 -8.08
C LYS A 13 -1.75 -3.73 -7.46
N THR A 14 -1.48 -3.88 -6.16
CA THR A 14 -1.77 -5.12 -5.44
C THR A 14 -3.27 -5.40 -5.41
N GLU A 15 -4.12 -4.37 -5.23
CA GLU A 15 -5.57 -4.53 -5.33
C GLU A 15 -5.99 -5.05 -6.72
N GLU A 16 -5.44 -4.45 -7.77
CA GLU A 16 -5.70 -4.85 -9.16
C GLU A 16 -5.32 -6.31 -9.40
N PHE A 17 -4.11 -6.69 -9.00
CA PHE A 17 -3.60 -8.06 -9.09
C PHE A 17 -4.48 -9.05 -8.33
N LEU A 18 -4.87 -8.74 -7.09
CA LEU A 18 -5.77 -9.61 -6.32
C LEU A 18 -7.13 -9.78 -7.01
N ARG A 19 -7.65 -8.73 -7.66
CA ARG A 19 -8.90 -8.81 -8.43
C ARG A 19 -8.74 -9.66 -9.69
N GLU A 20 -7.59 -9.66 -10.33
CA GLU A 20 -7.28 -10.55 -11.46
C GLU A 20 -7.23 -12.00 -11.00
N LEU A 21 -6.47 -12.28 -9.92
CA LEU A 21 -6.40 -13.62 -9.33
C LEU A 21 -7.78 -14.14 -8.94
N ALA A 22 -8.61 -13.33 -8.29
CA ALA A 22 -9.95 -13.72 -7.86
C ALA A 22 -10.91 -14.09 -9.02
N ARG A 23 -10.65 -13.57 -10.22
CA ARG A 23 -11.50 -13.75 -11.43
C ARG A 23 -10.95 -14.79 -12.41
N SER A 24 -9.66 -15.11 -12.34
CA SER A 24 -9.01 -16.04 -13.29
C SER A 24 -9.52 -17.47 -13.11
N ALA A 25 -10.23 -18.00 -14.11
CA ALA A 25 -10.72 -19.38 -14.11
C ALA A 25 -9.60 -20.43 -14.20
N GLU A 26 -8.40 -20.02 -14.59
CA GLU A 26 -7.21 -20.87 -14.72
C GLU A 26 -6.56 -21.20 -13.37
N LEU A 27 -6.92 -20.47 -12.31
CA LEU A 27 -6.35 -20.65 -10.98
C LEU A 27 -7.18 -21.61 -10.10
N PRO A 28 -6.52 -22.39 -9.22
CA PRO A 28 -7.20 -23.21 -8.23
C PRO A 28 -8.22 -22.41 -7.40
N GLN A 29 -9.32 -23.05 -7.03
CA GLN A 29 -10.38 -22.43 -6.25
C GLN A 29 -9.87 -21.85 -4.92
N GLU A 30 -8.88 -22.49 -4.30
CA GLU A 30 -8.26 -22.04 -3.06
C GLU A 30 -7.58 -20.68 -3.24
N VAL A 31 -6.77 -20.50 -4.30
CA VAL A 31 -6.09 -19.23 -4.61
C VAL A 31 -7.10 -18.11 -4.84
N ARG A 32 -8.15 -18.38 -5.63
CA ARG A 32 -9.22 -17.40 -5.88
C ARG A 32 -9.97 -17.01 -4.60
N SER A 33 -10.26 -17.99 -3.75
CA SER A 33 -10.98 -17.77 -2.49
C SER A 33 -10.12 -16.98 -1.50
N HIS A 34 -8.82 -17.24 -1.48
CA HIS A 34 -7.87 -16.48 -0.68
C HIS A 34 -7.78 -15.02 -1.15
N ALA A 35 -7.63 -14.78 -2.46
CA ALA A 35 -7.62 -13.44 -3.04
C ALA A 35 -8.92 -12.66 -2.71
N LYS A 36 -10.08 -13.31 -2.82
CA LYS A 36 -11.38 -12.74 -2.39
C LYS A 36 -11.39 -12.40 -0.90
N SER A 37 -10.79 -13.25 -0.06
CA SER A 37 -10.72 -13.00 1.38
C SER A 37 -9.87 -11.79 1.72
N LEU A 38 -8.72 -11.64 1.06
CA LEU A 38 -7.85 -10.47 1.22
C LEU A 38 -8.57 -9.19 0.76
N LEU A 39 -9.26 -9.24 -0.39
CA LEU A 39 -10.01 -8.11 -0.93
C LEU A 39 -11.13 -7.60 -0.01
N ARG A 40 -11.70 -8.43 0.87
CA ARG A 40 -12.74 -7.99 1.82
C ARG A 40 -12.26 -6.93 2.82
N HIS A 41 -10.97 -6.92 3.12
CA HIS A 41 -10.36 -6.01 4.08
C HIS A 41 -9.29 -5.12 3.43
N TYR A 42 -9.14 -5.20 2.11
CA TYR A 42 -8.17 -4.40 1.39
C TYR A 42 -8.66 -2.94 1.31
N PRO A 43 -7.81 -1.95 1.63
CA PRO A 43 -8.21 -0.55 1.53
C PRO A 43 -8.47 -0.18 0.06
N SER A 44 -9.45 0.69 -0.18
CA SER A 44 -9.72 1.18 -1.53
C SER A 44 -8.58 2.06 -2.05
N ALA A 45 -8.39 2.09 -3.37
CA ALA A 45 -7.44 3.00 -4.02
C ALA A 45 -7.57 4.46 -3.55
N GLY A 46 -8.80 4.97 -3.34
CA GLY A 46 -9.02 6.34 -2.84
C GLY A 46 -8.49 6.56 -1.42
N GLN A 47 -8.65 5.57 -0.53
CA GLN A 47 -8.07 5.62 0.82
C GLN A 47 -6.54 5.59 0.75
N ILE A 48 -5.96 4.71 -0.08
CA ILE A 48 -4.51 4.60 -0.26
C ILE A 48 -3.93 5.91 -0.81
N PHE A 49 -4.54 6.49 -1.85
CA PHE A 49 -4.13 7.78 -2.42
C PHE A 49 -4.19 8.92 -1.40
N SER A 50 -5.24 8.97 -0.59
CA SER A 50 -5.40 10.03 0.41
C SER A 50 -4.25 10.04 1.42
N VAL A 51 -3.83 8.85 1.85
CA VAL A 51 -2.70 8.72 2.78
C VAL A 51 -1.36 9.01 2.09
N GLY A 52 -1.16 8.52 0.86
CA GLY A 52 0.04 8.81 0.07
C GLY A 52 0.24 10.31 -0.18
N ARG A 53 -0.84 11.02 -0.54
CA ARG A 53 -0.81 12.48 -0.71
C ARG A 53 -0.51 13.23 0.58
N LEU A 54 -1.07 12.79 1.71
CA LEU A 54 -0.77 13.39 3.01
C LEU A 54 0.73 13.27 3.32
N GLU A 55 1.32 12.10 3.08
CA GLU A 55 2.75 11.88 3.26
C GLU A 55 3.60 12.78 2.33
N GLU A 56 3.25 12.89 1.05
CA GLU A 56 3.92 13.79 0.09
C GLU A 56 3.85 15.26 0.51
N CYS A 57 2.67 15.74 0.91
CA CYS A 57 2.48 17.10 1.41
C CYS A 57 3.31 17.36 2.67
N LEU A 58 3.36 16.40 3.59
CA LEU A 58 4.18 16.49 4.78
C LEU A 58 5.67 16.51 4.43
N MET A 59 6.15 15.72 3.46
CA MET A 59 7.56 15.76 3.03
C MET A 59 7.94 17.06 2.31
N SER A 60 6.96 17.74 1.69
CA SER A 60 7.18 18.97 0.92
C SER A 60 7.15 20.24 1.79
N SER A 61 6.55 20.18 2.98
CA SER A 61 6.55 21.30 3.92
C SER A 61 7.87 21.37 4.69
N GLY A 62 8.53 22.53 4.72
CA GLY A 62 9.85 22.70 5.34
C GLY A 62 9.89 22.87 6.87
N SER A 63 8.75 22.80 7.58
CA SER A 63 8.66 23.07 9.04
C SER A 63 9.06 21.83 9.86
N GLU A 64 10.02 21.84 10.78
CA GLU A 64 10.43 20.69 11.63
C GLU A 64 9.32 20.13 12.56
N ASP A 65 8.24 19.59 12.00
CA ASP A 65 7.10 19.17 12.80
C ASP A 65 7.27 17.72 13.25
N GLU A 66 7.32 17.53 14.57
CA GLU A 66 7.12 16.26 15.27
C GLU A 66 5.99 15.42 14.64
N LEU A 67 4.93 16.10 14.19
CA LEU A 67 3.80 15.52 13.46
C LEU A 67 4.23 14.84 12.15
N ARG A 68 5.10 15.46 11.34
CA ARG A 68 5.68 14.84 10.13
C ARG A 68 6.39 13.56 10.49
N ARG A 69 7.28 13.60 11.50
CA ARG A 69 8.03 12.41 11.94
C ARG A 69 7.09 11.29 12.37
N ARG A 70 6.06 11.60 13.16
CA ARG A 70 5.09 10.61 13.66
C ARG A 70 4.24 10.02 12.53
N VAL A 71 3.74 10.84 11.61
CA VAL A 71 2.91 10.38 10.48
C VAL A 71 3.74 9.54 9.52
N THR A 72 4.94 9.99 9.14
CA THR A 72 5.85 9.22 8.29
C THR A 72 6.24 7.90 8.94
N ALA A 73 6.61 7.90 10.23
CA ALA A 73 6.98 6.66 10.95
C ALA A 73 5.83 5.65 11.04
N PHE A 74 4.60 6.13 11.29
CA PHE A 74 3.42 5.28 11.34
C PHE A 74 3.07 4.71 9.96
N HIS A 75 3.08 5.55 8.92
CA HIS A 75 2.74 5.14 7.57
C HIS A 75 3.79 4.21 6.94
N GLN A 76 5.08 4.53 7.12
CA GLN A 76 6.17 3.69 6.65
C GLN A 76 6.05 2.28 7.22
N ARG A 77 5.66 2.12 8.49
CA ARG A 77 5.50 0.79 9.10
C ARG A 77 4.29 0.01 8.57
N LEU A 78 3.23 0.70 8.16
CA LEU A 78 2.01 0.06 7.65
C LEU A 78 2.16 -0.44 6.21
N PHE A 79 2.92 0.27 5.37
CA PHE A 79 3.01 -0.02 3.94
C PHE A 79 4.41 -0.38 3.44
N SER A 80 5.44 -0.29 4.28
CA SER A 80 6.74 -0.90 3.99
C SER A 80 6.67 -2.37 4.38
N SER A 81 6.90 -3.27 3.44
CA SER A 81 7.16 -4.66 3.80
C SER A 81 8.43 -4.70 4.65
N SER A 82 8.43 -5.48 5.74
CA SER A 82 9.65 -5.82 6.49
C SER A 82 10.64 -6.68 5.67
N LEU A 83 10.27 -7.04 4.44
CA LEU A 83 11.13 -7.63 3.43
C LEU A 83 12.02 -6.53 2.83
N ASP A 84 12.79 -5.85 3.67
CA ASP A 84 13.97 -5.15 3.19
C ASP A 84 14.94 -6.23 2.71
N PHE A 85 15.17 -6.22 1.40
CA PHE A 85 16.03 -7.12 0.62
C PHE A 85 17.30 -7.54 1.39
N THR A 86 17.36 -8.82 1.79
CA THR A 86 18.65 -9.52 1.87
C THR A 86 18.88 -10.13 0.49
N LEU A 87 19.56 -9.38 -0.38
CA LEU A 87 20.30 -9.90 -1.54
C LEU A 87 21.76 -9.46 -1.38
#